data_AF-A0A4U6VLE6-F1
#
_entry.id   AF-A0A4U6VLE6-F1
#
_cell.length_a   1.000
_cell.length_b   1.000
_cell.length_c   1.000
_cell.angle_alpha   90.00
_cell.angle_beta   90.00
_cell.angle_gamma   90.00
#
_symmetry.space_group_name_H-M   'P 1'
#
loop_
_entity.id
_entity.type
_entity.pdbx_description
1 polymer ?
#
loop_
_entity_poly.entity_id
_entity_poly.type
_entity_poly.pdbx_seq_one_letter_code
_entity_poly.pdbx_strand_id
1 'polypeptide(L)'
;MGTVRPLLAVAAALLCCCCCYGRAAPDTVADSCDAIRDFVDAAFCASRLRSVPGAAAADRHGHLLMAADLAAASGASARDAAAAMARDAEGTGGGGGGPAARDALEACAILYGSASVPALRLMRGYAAARSWGAARALLPLTGQAGIGCDAALAGAGTAAAAARMAGANREFDQLSTMATALLNKVS
;
A
#
# COMPACT_ATOMS: atom_id res chain seq x y z
N MET A 1 11.20 -31.58 72.92
CA MET A 1 9.89 -31.06 72.49
C MET A 1 10.16 -30.06 71.38
N GLY A 2 9.88 -30.46 70.14
CA GLY A 2 10.09 -29.62 68.96
C GLY A 2 8.90 -28.70 68.72
N THR A 3 9.19 -27.49 68.25
CA THR A 3 8.19 -26.62 67.64
C THR A 3 8.69 -26.20 66.26
N VAL A 4 7.76 -26.38 65.33
CA VAL A 4 7.92 -26.34 63.87
C VAL A 4 7.75 -24.90 63.40
N ARG A 5 8.52 -24.53 62.37
CA ARG A 5 8.49 -23.26 61.63
C ARG A 5 7.07 -22.87 61.15
N PRO A 6 6.87 -21.58 60.81
CA PRO A 6 6.43 -21.34 59.43
C PRO A 6 7.23 -20.19 58.78
N LEU A 7 8.27 -20.57 58.04
CA LEU A 7 8.82 -19.78 56.93
C LEU A 7 8.04 -20.19 55.66
N LEU A 8 6.79 -19.76 55.53
CA LEU A 8 5.97 -20.01 54.33
C LEU A 8 5.06 -18.80 54.10
N ALA A 9 5.62 -17.71 53.59
CA ALA A 9 4.81 -16.55 53.15
C ALA A 9 5.42 -15.81 51.95
N VAL A 10 6.36 -16.40 51.21
CA VAL A 10 6.98 -15.75 50.02
C VAL A 10 7.12 -16.72 48.84
N ALA A 11 6.07 -17.49 48.53
CA ALA A 11 6.09 -18.41 47.40
C ALA A 11 4.78 -18.45 46.60
N ALA A 12 3.94 -17.42 46.68
CA ALA A 12 2.63 -17.39 46.01
C ALA A 12 2.43 -16.21 45.03
N ALA A 13 3.49 -15.48 44.66
CA ALA A 13 3.38 -14.36 43.71
C ALA A 13 4.02 -14.61 42.32
N LEU A 14 4.68 -15.76 42.12
CA LEU A 14 5.36 -16.08 40.85
C LEU A 14 4.64 -17.11 39.97
N LEU A 15 3.47 -17.60 40.40
CA LEU A 15 2.74 -18.66 39.69
C LEU A 15 1.51 -18.19 38.88
N CYS A 16 1.42 -16.89 38.54
CA CYS A 16 0.34 -16.35 37.70
C CYS A 16 0.81 -15.98 36.27
N CYS A 17 2.06 -16.33 35.89
CA CYS A 17 2.62 -16.00 34.57
C CYS A 17 2.71 -17.19 33.60
N CYS A 18 2.42 -18.42 34.07
CA CYS A 18 2.61 -19.65 33.29
C CYS A 18 1.32 -20.20 32.64
N CYS A 19 0.17 -19.53 32.83
CA CYS A 19 -1.10 -19.93 32.22
C CYS A 19 -1.41 -19.17 30.91
N CYS A 20 -0.50 -18.31 30.44
CA CYS A 20 -0.54 -17.71 29.10
C CYS A 20 -0.07 -18.75 28.07
N TYR A 21 -0.65 -19.96 28.09
CA TYR A 21 -0.44 -20.98 27.08
C TYR A 21 -0.87 -20.41 25.73
N GLY A 22 0.11 -19.91 24.97
CA GLY A 22 0.35 -20.35 23.61
C GLY A 22 -0.74 -20.10 22.58
N ARG A 23 -1.68 -19.18 22.79
CA ARG A 23 -2.42 -18.63 21.65
C ARG A 23 -1.47 -17.64 20.98
N ALA A 24 -0.85 -18.07 19.89
CA ALA A 24 -0.20 -17.14 18.97
C ALA A 24 -1.16 -15.96 18.79
N ALA A 25 -0.67 -14.73 19.02
CA ALA A 25 -1.47 -13.55 18.75
C ALA A 25 -2.03 -13.71 17.33
N PRO A 26 -3.34 -13.53 17.12
CA PRO A 26 -3.93 -13.68 15.79
C PRO A 26 -3.13 -12.81 14.83
N ASP A 27 -2.69 -13.39 13.72
CA ASP A 27 -1.94 -12.67 12.70
C ASP A 27 -2.92 -11.74 11.97
N THR A 28 -3.10 -10.53 12.53
CA THR A 28 -4.07 -9.56 12.04
C THR A 28 -3.78 -9.12 10.60
N VAL A 29 -2.51 -9.21 10.18
CA VAL A 29 -2.09 -8.97 8.79
C VAL A 29 -2.62 -10.08 7.90
N ALA A 30 -2.37 -11.35 8.25
CA ALA A 30 -2.89 -12.49 7.49
C ALA A 30 -4.43 -12.46 7.41
N ASP A 31 -5.10 -12.17 8.53
CA ASP A 31 -6.57 -12.05 8.58
C ASP A 31 -7.11 -10.91 7.69
N SER A 32 -6.37 -9.80 7.60
CA SER A 32 -6.75 -8.68 6.74
C SER A 32 -6.53 -9.00 5.26
N CYS A 33 -5.45 -9.70 4.94
CA CYS A 33 -5.13 -10.13 3.56
C CYS A 33 -6.07 -11.24 3.07
N ASP A 34 -6.42 -12.20 3.92
CA ASP A 34 -7.39 -13.25 3.58
C ASP A 34 -8.77 -12.64 3.27
N ALA A 35 -9.18 -11.60 4.01
CA ALA A 35 -10.45 -10.92 3.80
C ALA A 35 -10.59 -10.24 2.43
N ILE A 36 -9.48 -9.96 1.73
CA ILE A 36 -9.42 -9.32 0.42
C ILE A 36 -8.83 -10.23 -0.67
N ARG A 37 -8.63 -11.52 -0.41
CA ARG A 37 -7.91 -12.44 -1.31
C ARG A 37 -8.52 -12.58 -2.70
N ASP A 38 -9.81 -12.30 -2.85
CA ASP A 38 -10.51 -12.32 -4.14
C ASP A 38 -10.09 -11.16 -5.05
N PHE A 39 -9.38 -10.15 -4.50
CA PHE A 39 -8.95 -8.95 -5.21
C PHE A 39 -7.42 -8.83 -5.32
N VAL A 40 -6.68 -9.30 -4.30
CA VAL A 40 -5.23 -9.14 -4.20
C VAL A 40 -4.60 -10.45 -3.72
N ASP A 41 -3.46 -10.81 -4.28
CA ASP A 41 -2.67 -11.94 -3.81
C ASP A 41 -2.32 -11.77 -2.32
N ALA A 42 -2.67 -12.78 -1.52
CA ALA A 42 -2.53 -12.69 -0.06
C ALA A 42 -1.06 -12.62 0.38
N ALA A 43 -0.13 -13.25 -0.34
CA ALA A 43 1.29 -13.20 -0.02
C ALA A 43 1.88 -11.82 -0.34
N PHE A 44 1.50 -11.22 -1.46
CA PHE A 44 1.82 -9.82 -1.78
C PHE A 44 1.30 -8.88 -0.70
N CYS A 45 0.00 -8.97 -0.36
CA CYS A 45 -0.60 -8.14 0.68
C CYS A 45 0.16 -8.25 2.01
N ALA A 46 0.42 -9.48 2.45
CA ALA A 46 1.04 -9.70 3.74
C ALA A 46 2.52 -9.25 3.74
N SER A 47 3.24 -9.45 2.64
CA SER A 47 4.61 -8.94 2.47
C SER A 47 4.65 -7.41 2.55
N ARG A 48 3.74 -6.73 1.86
CA ARG A 48 3.67 -5.27 1.85
C ARG A 48 3.28 -4.70 3.20
N LEU A 49 2.24 -5.23 3.85
CA LEU A 49 1.85 -4.76 5.18
C LEU A 49 2.93 -5.01 6.23
N ARG A 50 3.58 -6.19 6.24
CA ARG A 50 4.67 -6.47 7.20
C ARG A 50 5.90 -5.61 6.99
N SER A 51 6.07 -4.99 5.81
CA SER A 51 7.13 -4.01 5.58
C SER A 51 6.89 -2.68 6.32
N VAL A 52 5.67 -2.43 6.81
CA VAL A 52 5.31 -1.20 7.51
C VAL A 52 5.49 -1.38 9.03
N PRO A 53 6.29 -0.52 9.69
CA PRO A 53 6.44 -0.56 11.14
C PRO A 53 5.08 -0.46 11.84
N GLY A 54 4.82 -1.38 12.78
CA GLY A 54 3.58 -1.41 13.56
C GLY A 54 2.42 -2.18 12.94
N ALA A 55 2.55 -2.74 11.73
CA ALA A 55 1.49 -3.52 11.09
C ALA A 55 1.00 -4.70 11.95
N ALA A 56 1.92 -5.44 12.58
CA ALA A 56 1.55 -6.58 13.44
C ALA A 56 0.66 -6.21 14.64
N ALA A 57 0.64 -4.95 15.05
CA ALA A 57 -0.20 -4.45 16.14
C ALA A 57 -1.46 -3.72 15.65
N ALA A 58 -1.59 -3.51 14.33
CA ALA A 58 -2.72 -2.81 13.74
C ALA A 58 -3.92 -3.74 13.54
N ASP A 59 -5.10 -3.14 13.62
CA ASP A 59 -6.34 -3.76 13.17
C ASP A 59 -6.52 -3.55 11.66
N ARG A 60 -7.61 -4.09 11.09
CA ARG A 60 -7.90 -3.93 9.66
C ARG A 60 -8.06 -2.47 9.23
N HIS A 61 -8.54 -1.59 10.13
CA HIS A 61 -8.61 -0.15 9.87
C HIS A 61 -7.20 0.45 9.76
N GLY A 62 -6.30 0.12 10.68
CA GLY A 62 -4.88 0.49 10.59
C GLY A 62 -4.23 -0.03 9.31
N HIS A 63 -4.49 -1.29 8.92
CA HIS A 63 -3.99 -1.85 7.65
C HIS A 63 -4.51 -1.10 6.42
N LEU A 64 -5.76 -0.63 6.41
CA LEU A 64 -6.26 0.24 5.36
C LEU A 64 -5.43 1.54 5.26
N LEU A 65 -5.17 2.20 6.39
CA LEU A 65 -4.41 3.46 6.38
C LEU A 65 -2.99 3.22 5.87
N MET A 66 -2.33 2.15 6.32
CA MET A 66 -1.00 1.75 5.86
C MET A 66 -0.99 1.40 4.36
N ALA A 67 -2.00 0.67 3.88
CA ALA A 67 -2.14 0.33 2.47
C ALA A 67 -2.32 1.57 1.58
N ALA A 68 -3.12 2.54 2.03
CA ALA A 68 -3.29 3.80 1.33
C ALA A 68 -1.99 4.63 1.29
N ASP A 69 -1.21 4.62 2.38
CA ASP A 69 0.11 5.27 2.45
C ASP A 69 1.12 4.59 1.50
N LEU A 70 1.16 3.26 1.46
CA LEU A 70 1.98 2.48 0.52
C LEU A 70 1.61 2.77 -0.94
N ALA A 71 0.32 2.78 -1.27
CA ALA A 71 -0.16 3.09 -2.61
C ALA A 71 0.21 4.53 -3.02
N ALA A 72 0.05 5.50 -2.12
CA ALA A 72 0.42 6.89 -2.38
C ALA A 72 1.94 7.07 -2.57
N ALA A 73 2.75 6.34 -1.80
CA ALA A 73 4.20 6.35 -1.95
C ALA A 73 4.65 5.71 -3.28
N SER A 74 4.05 4.58 -3.66
CA SER A 74 4.30 3.93 -4.95
C SER A 74 3.91 4.83 -6.12
N GLY A 75 2.75 5.49 -6.07
CA GLY A 75 2.33 6.43 -7.11
C GLY A 75 3.23 7.66 -7.19
N ALA A 76 3.77 8.15 -6.06
CA ALA A 76 4.75 9.24 -6.07
C ALA A 76 6.08 8.79 -6.71
N SER A 77 6.54 7.58 -6.42
CA SER A 77 7.72 7.00 -7.07
C SER A 77 7.52 6.82 -8.58
N ALA A 78 6.34 6.33 -9.00
CA ALA A 78 6.00 6.19 -10.42
C ALA A 78 5.96 7.55 -11.15
N ARG A 79 5.41 8.59 -10.51
CA ARG A 79 5.48 9.97 -11.01
C ARG A 79 6.90 10.43 -11.23
N ASP A 80 7.76 10.26 -10.22
CA ASP A 80 9.14 10.75 -10.26
C ASP A 80 9.95 10.01 -11.33
N ALA A 81 9.71 8.70 -11.50
CA ALA A 81 10.28 7.90 -12.57
C ALA A 81 9.85 8.39 -13.95
N ALA A 82 8.54 8.62 -14.15
CA ALA A 82 8.02 9.14 -15.41
C ALA A 82 8.60 10.52 -15.75
N ALA A 83 8.68 11.42 -14.77
CA ALA A 83 9.28 12.75 -14.94
C ALA A 83 10.78 12.70 -15.24
N ALA A 84 11.53 11.78 -14.63
CA ALA A 84 12.94 11.59 -14.93
C ALA A 84 13.15 11.09 -16.37
N MET A 85 12.39 10.08 -16.78
CA MET A 85 12.46 9.55 -18.14
C MET A 85 12.04 10.58 -19.20
N ALA A 86 11.06 11.43 -18.90
CA ALA A 86 10.67 12.53 -19.80
C ALA A 86 11.84 13.50 -20.05
N ARG A 87 12.60 13.87 -18.99
CA ARG A 87 13.78 14.73 -19.10
C ARG A 87 14.92 14.04 -19.87
N ASP A 88 15.16 12.76 -19.62
CA ASP A 88 16.21 12.01 -20.32
C ASP A 88 15.94 11.92 -21.83
N ALA A 89 14.66 11.86 -22.23
CA ALA A 89 14.25 11.90 -23.63
C ALA A 89 14.54 13.26 -24.31
N GLU A 90 14.64 14.38 -23.57
CA GLU A 90 15.05 15.68 -24.11
C GLU A 90 16.55 15.75 -24.40
N GLY A 91 17.38 15.11 -23.56
CA GLY A 91 18.84 15.18 -23.63
C GLY A 91 19.47 14.38 -24.77
N THR A 92 18.77 13.38 -25.30
CA THR A 92 19.24 12.57 -26.43
C THR A 92 18.78 13.16 -27.75
N GLY A 93 19.51 14.14 -28.29
CA GLY A 93 19.25 14.80 -29.58
C GLY A 93 19.34 13.89 -30.84
N GLY A 94 19.09 12.59 -30.71
CA GLY A 94 19.12 11.61 -31.80
C GLY A 94 18.36 10.33 -31.45
N GLY A 95 17.16 10.18 -31.99
CA GLY A 95 16.57 8.90 -32.44
C GLY A 95 16.05 7.87 -31.42
N GLY A 96 16.20 8.05 -30.10
CA GLY A 96 15.83 7.02 -29.11
C GLY A 96 14.47 7.17 -28.41
N GLY A 97 13.99 8.40 -28.24
CA GLY A 97 12.70 8.71 -27.63
C GLY A 97 12.10 9.91 -28.35
N GLY A 98 11.15 9.69 -29.25
CA GLY A 98 10.51 10.78 -29.99
C GLY A 98 9.70 11.70 -29.06
N PRO A 99 9.31 12.90 -29.52
CA PRO A 99 8.47 13.83 -28.75
C PRO A 99 7.22 13.17 -28.16
N ALA A 100 6.59 12.24 -28.89
CA ALA A 100 5.45 11.46 -28.39
C ALA A 100 5.75 10.63 -27.14
N ALA A 101 6.96 10.09 -26.99
CA ALA A 101 7.37 9.34 -25.81
C ALA A 101 7.49 10.24 -24.58
N ARG A 102 8.07 11.42 -24.78
CA ARG A 102 8.18 12.45 -23.76
C ARG A 102 6.78 12.91 -23.33
N ASP A 103 5.92 13.28 -24.27
CA ASP A 103 4.56 13.74 -23.97
C ASP A 103 3.76 12.68 -23.20
N ALA A 104 3.91 11.41 -23.56
CA ALA A 104 3.28 10.30 -22.83
C ALA A 104 3.83 10.15 -21.41
N LEU A 105 5.14 10.30 -21.21
CA LEU A 105 5.76 10.26 -19.88
C LEU A 105 5.38 11.48 -19.01
N GLU A 106 5.28 12.66 -19.61
CA GLU A 106 4.74 13.85 -18.94
C GLU A 106 3.28 13.63 -18.53
N ALA A 107 2.46 13.04 -19.41
CA ALA A 107 1.09 12.66 -19.09
C ALA A 107 1.03 11.66 -17.92
N CYS A 108 1.88 10.62 -17.90
CA CYS A 108 2.02 9.71 -16.76
C CYS A 108 2.31 10.48 -15.46
N ALA A 109 3.31 11.37 -15.47
CA ALA A 109 3.69 12.14 -14.29
C ALA A 109 2.54 13.04 -13.79
N ILE A 110 1.76 13.64 -14.71
CA ILE A 110 0.57 14.42 -14.39
C ILE A 110 -0.49 13.52 -13.75
N LEU A 111 -0.85 12.40 -14.38
CA LEU A 111 -1.89 11.49 -13.90
C LEU A 111 -1.60 11.00 -12.47
N TYR A 112 -0.37 10.58 -12.18
CA TYR A 112 0.03 10.21 -10.82
C TYR A 112 -0.03 11.40 -9.85
N GLY A 113 0.51 12.55 -10.26
CA GLY A 113 0.67 13.71 -9.38
C GLY A 113 -0.60 14.50 -9.09
N SER A 114 -1.56 14.51 -10.02
CA SER A 114 -2.78 15.33 -9.92
C SER A 114 -4.04 14.51 -9.61
N ALA A 115 -4.09 13.23 -10.01
CA ALA A 115 -5.26 12.40 -9.80
C ALA A 115 -5.03 11.40 -8.66
N SER A 116 -4.24 10.36 -8.88
CA SER A 116 -4.29 9.19 -8.01
C SER A 116 -3.57 9.37 -6.67
N VAL A 117 -2.40 10.01 -6.62
CA VAL A 117 -1.71 10.26 -5.33
C VAL A 117 -2.51 11.20 -4.43
N PRO A 118 -3.04 12.34 -4.91
CA PRO A 118 -3.93 13.18 -4.10
C PRO A 118 -5.19 12.43 -3.65
N ALA A 119 -5.82 11.65 -4.54
CA ALA A 119 -7.01 10.87 -4.19
C ALA A 119 -6.73 9.85 -3.08
N LEU A 120 -5.61 9.12 -3.14
CA LEU A 120 -5.21 8.16 -2.10
C LEU A 120 -4.97 8.85 -0.75
N ARG A 121 -4.31 10.01 -0.74
CA ARG A 121 -4.07 10.80 0.48
C ARG A 121 -5.37 11.32 1.10
N LEU A 122 -6.30 11.82 0.28
CA LEU A 122 -7.63 12.25 0.73
C LEU A 122 -8.45 11.06 1.24
N MET A 123 -8.44 9.94 0.53
CA MET A 123 -9.13 8.71 0.93
C MET A 123 -8.62 8.23 2.29
N ARG A 124 -7.30 8.21 2.49
CA ARG A 124 -6.66 7.90 3.77
C ARG A 124 -7.12 8.86 4.88
N GLY A 125 -7.19 10.17 4.59
CA GLY A 125 -7.69 11.18 5.54
C GLY A 125 -9.15 10.94 5.95
N TYR A 126 -10.03 10.69 4.98
CA TYR A 126 -11.43 10.36 5.25
C TYR A 126 -11.59 9.03 5.98
N ALA A 127 -10.81 8.00 5.63
CA ALA A 127 -10.79 6.72 6.32
C ALA A 127 -10.32 6.86 7.77
N ALA A 128 -9.30 7.69 8.04
CA ALA A 128 -8.85 7.98 9.40
C ALA A 128 -9.96 8.64 10.24
N ALA A 129 -10.71 9.56 9.62
CA ALA A 129 -11.89 10.18 10.22
C ALA A 129 -13.16 9.29 10.20
N ARG A 130 -13.06 8.05 9.71
CA ARG A 130 -14.19 7.11 9.54
C ARG A 130 -15.35 7.65 8.68
N SER A 131 -15.05 8.62 7.80
CA SER A 131 -16.00 9.15 6.81
C SER A 131 -16.04 8.25 5.58
N TRP A 132 -16.64 7.07 5.73
CA TRP A 132 -16.58 6.01 4.72
C TRP A 132 -17.19 6.39 3.38
N GLY A 133 -18.29 7.15 3.38
CA GLY A 133 -18.91 7.66 2.16
C GLY A 133 -17.97 8.58 1.36
N ALA A 134 -17.29 9.50 2.05
CA ALA A 134 -16.32 10.40 1.41
C ALA A 134 -15.07 9.65 0.93
N ALA A 135 -14.56 8.69 1.72
CA ALA A 135 -13.48 7.82 1.29
C ALA A 135 -13.83 7.04 0.01
N ARG A 136 -15.06 6.50 -0.06
CA ARG A 136 -15.54 5.75 -1.23
C ARG A 136 -15.74 6.60 -2.47
N ALA A 137 -16.12 7.86 -2.30
CA ALA A 137 -16.28 8.79 -3.43
C ALA A 137 -14.97 8.99 -4.22
N LEU A 138 -13.82 8.69 -3.61
CA LEU A 138 -12.51 8.81 -4.24
C LEU A 138 -12.04 7.54 -4.97
N LEU A 139 -12.71 6.39 -4.77
CA LEU A 139 -12.33 5.11 -5.40
C LEU A 139 -12.06 5.23 -6.90
N PRO A 140 -12.92 5.90 -7.71
CA PRO A 140 -12.71 6.00 -9.14
C PRO A 140 -11.39 6.67 -9.53
N LEU A 141 -10.80 7.50 -8.66
CA LEU A 141 -9.58 8.26 -8.93
C LEU A 141 -8.31 7.54 -8.45
N THR A 142 -8.41 6.68 -7.44
CA THR A 142 -7.25 6.07 -6.77
C THR A 142 -6.40 5.15 -7.64
N GLY A 143 -6.95 4.55 -8.70
CA GLY A 143 -6.22 3.67 -9.63
C GLY A 143 -6.04 4.23 -11.05
N GLN A 144 -6.55 5.43 -11.35
CA GLN A 144 -6.57 5.93 -12.74
C GLN A 144 -5.18 6.17 -13.34
N ALA A 145 -4.19 6.50 -12.51
CA ALA A 145 -2.88 6.86 -13.02
C ALA A 145 -2.15 5.70 -13.72
N GLY A 146 -2.23 4.47 -13.18
CA GLY A 146 -1.63 3.29 -13.82
C GLY A 146 -2.25 3.03 -15.21
N ILE A 147 -3.58 2.92 -15.25
CA ILE A 147 -4.36 2.70 -16.48
C ILE A 147 -4.11 3.81 -17.52
N GLY A 148 -4.21 5.07 -17.09
CA GLY A 148 -4.02 6.21 -17.99
C GLY A 148 -2.58 6.33 -18.50
N CYS A 149 -1.60 5.99 -17.68
CA CYS A 149 -0.20 5.96 -18.08
C CYS A 149 0.07 4.84 -19.12
N ASP A 150 -0.43 3.63 -18.89
CA ASP A 150 -0.32 2.53 -19.86
C ASP A 150 -0.97 2.90 -21.20
N ALA A 151 -2.15 3.52 -21.16
CA ALA A 151 -2.84 4.00 -22.35
C ALA A 151 -2.04 5.09 -23.11
N ALA A 152 -1.46 6.05 -22.38
CA ALA A 152 -0.63 7.11 -22.97
C ALA A 152 0.61 6.52 -23.67
N LEU A 153 1.30 5.58 -23.02
CA LEU A 153 2.51 4.95 -23.56
C LEU A 153 2.20 4.05 -24.76
N ALA A 154 1.08 3.32 -24.73
CA ALA A 154 0.59 2.53 -25.86
C ALA A 154 0.24 3.41 -27.06
N GLY A 155 -0.48 4.51 -26.83
CA GLY A 155 -0.86 5.48 -27.88
C GLY A 155 0.35 6.16 -28.55
N ALA A 156 1.44 6.36 -27.80
CA ALA A 156 2.68 6.91 -28.34
C ALA A 156 3.52 5.90 -29.14
N GLY A 157 3.18 4.60 -29.13
CA GLY A 157 3.95 3.55 -29.80
C GLY A 157 5.33 3.29 -29.18
N THR A 158 5.49 3.55 -27.87
CA THR A 158 6.80 3.60 -27.20
C THR A 158 7.06 2.38 -26.34
N ALA A 159 7.26 1.22 -26.97
CA ALA A 159 7.47 -0.06 -26.29
C ALA A 159 8.57 -0.02 -25.21
N ALA A 160 9.66 0.73 -25.44
CA ALA A 160 10.74 0.88 -24.47
C ALA A 160 10.34 1.67 -23.22
N ALA A 161 9.57 2.76 -23.37
CA ALA A 161 9.08 3.55 -22.24
C ALA A 161 7.99 2.79 -21.47
N ALA A 162 7.09 2.11 -22.20
CA ALA A 162 6.12 1.19 -21.64
C ALA A 162 6.79 0.09 -20.79
N ALA A 163 7.84 -0.56 -21.32
CA ALA A 163 8.56 -1.60 -20.60
C ALA A 163 9.22 -1.09 -19.30
N ARG A 164 9.75 0.14 -19.30
CA ARG A 164 10.34 0.76 -18.11
C ARG A 164 9.29 1.12 -17.05
N MET A 165 8.12 1.62 -17.45
CA MET A 165 7.04 1.98 -16.53
C MET A 165 6.22 0.78 -16.05
N ALA A 166 6.20 -0.33 -16.78
CA ALA A 166 5.32 -1.46 -16.51
C ALA A 166 5.46 -2.04 -15.10
N GLY A 167 6.68 -2.03 -14.53
CA GLY A 167 6.90 -2.46 -13.14
C GLY A 167 6.23 -1.52 -12.13
N ALA A 168 6.42 -0.21 -12.31
CA ALA A 168 5.85 0.81 -11.44
C ALA A 168 4.31 0.85 -11.52
N ASN A 169 3.75 0.74 -12.73
CA ASN A 169 2.30 0.71 -12.93
C ASN A 169 1.67 -0.52 -12.27
N ARG A 170 2.26 -1.72 -12.44
CA ARG A 170 1.76 -2.94 -11.79
C ARG A 170 1.82 -2.86 -10.27
N GLU A 171 2.93 -2.38 -9.71
CA GLU A 171 3.07 -2.25 -8.25
C GLU A 171 2.03 -1.27 -7.69
N PHE A 172 1.86 -0.12 -8.36
CA PHE A 172 0.86 0.87 -8.00
C PHE A 172 -0.57 0.31 -8.06
N ASP A 173 -0.92 -0.40 -9.14
CA ASP A 173 -2.24 -1.00 -9.31
C ASP A 173 -2.53 -2.05 -8.23
N GLN A 174 -1.55 -2.88 -7.88
CA GLN A 174 -1.70 -3.85 -6.80
C GLN A 174 -1.90 -3.19 -5.43
N LEU A 175 -1.12 -2.13 -5.13
CA LEU A 175 -1.23 -1.41 -3.85
C LEU A 175 -2.52 -0.58 -3.76
N SER A 176 -2.94 0.08 -4.83
CA SER A 176 -4.21 0.81 -4.87
C SER A 176 -5.41 -0.15 -4.77
N THR A 177 -5.36 -1.30 -5.45
CA THR A 177 -6.38 -2.37 -5.29
C THR A 177 -6.42 -2.88 -3.85
N MET A 178 -5.27 -3.08 -3.21
CA MET A 178 -5.20 -3.48 -1.80
C MET A 178 -5.87 -2.47 -0.87
N ALA A 179 -5.55 -1.18 -1.02
CA ALA A 179 -6.15 -0.12 -0.21
C ALA A 179 -7.67 -0.01 -0.43
N THR A 180 -8.14 -0.07 -1.67
CA THR A 180 -9.57 0.03 -1.99
C THR A 180 -10.36 -1.21 -1.56
N ALA A 181 -9.78 -2.41 -1.67
CA ALA A 181 -10.38 -3.63 -1.17
C ALA A 181 -10.51 -3.61 0.37
N LEU A 182 -9.46 -3.18 1.09
CA LEU A 182 -9.51 -3.01 2.53
C LEU A 182 -10.58 -1.99 2.94
N LEU A 183 -10.71 -0.87 2.21
CA LEU A 183 -11.75 0.13 2.46
C LEU A 183 -13.15 -0.49 2.42
N ASN A 184 -13.40 -1.42 1.51
CA ASN A 184 -14.68 -2.11 1.39
C ASN A 184 -14.89 -3.22 2.45
N LYS A 185 -13.87 -3.57 3.23
CA LYS A 185 -13.94 -4.59 4.30
C LYS A 185 -13.97 -4.02 5.72
N VAL A 186 -13.76 -2.72 5.89
CA VAL A 186 -13.75 -2.05 7.21
C VAL A 186 -15.00 -1.21 7.51
N SER A 187 -15.90 -1.06 6.55
CA SER A 187 -17.16 -0.33 6.74
C SER A 187 -18.36 -1.23 6.98
#